data_AF-A0A937Z4W6-F1
#
_entry.id   AF-A0A937Z4W6-F1
#
_cell.length_a   1.000
_cell.length_b   1.000
_cell.length_c   1.000
_cell.angle_alpha   90.00
_cell.angle_beta   90.00
_cell.angle_gamma   90.00
#
_symmetry.space_group_name_H-M   'P 1'
#
loop_
_entity.id
_entity.type
_entity.pdbx_description
1 polymer ?
#
loop_
_entity_poly.entity_id
_entity_poly.type
_entity_poly.pdbx_seq_one_letter_code
_entity_poly.pdbx_strand_id
1 'polypeptide(L)'
;MTVPLLALSAGALLPRATAEVVTYPAPEGEPPSADYAVWVNGEPVFCYASFRFDLASQTTIAGRPVSPVSFCYFDHRGEVEVEVRLLAGLREAGLDTSRVVVRPLAHGLAPEVVGDRVRFRLSEPCQLTLEPGGALGRPLHIFANPLETDVPDPADPTVRYFGPGVHEAREIDLLTGQTVYIAGGAVVHLQPAPAERLGEPSSLYGLALRPAPGLFSSNWQKNVTLRGRGILCGRRGLEQLQRGHLVRVQGIEDLTIEGLILRESSVWSLNVVNCNRVRVSNVKIVGHYVNNDGLCIGGTSDALVEDCFGHNADDSFEVKV
;
A
#
# COMPACT_ATOMS: atom_id res chain seq x y z
N MET A 1 -9.02 68.79 -5.58
CA MET A 1 -8.69 67.37 -5.86
C MET A 1 -8.74 66.62 -4.54
N THR A 2 -9.81 65.88 -4.30
CA THR A 2 -10.04 65.05 -3.10
C THR A 2 -9.65 63.62 -3.44
N VAL A 3 -8.70 63.06 -2.70
CA VAL A 3 -8.28 61.65 -2.82
C VAL A 3 -9.22 60.80 -1.95
N PRO A 4 -9.86 59.73 -2.45
CA PRO A 4 -10.70 58.88 -1.61
C PRO A 4 -9.84 57.88 -0.84
N LEU A 5 -10.20 57.68 0.43
CA LEU A 5 -9.63 56.69 1.33
C LEU A 5 -10.20 55.31 0.95
N LEU A 6 -9.35 54.38 0.51
CA LEU A 6 -9.72 52.98 0.31
C LEU A 6 -9.86 52.29 1.67
N ALA A 7 -11.08 51.86 2.01
CA ALA A 7 -11.34 51.00 3.14
C ALA A 7 -10.85 49.57 2.81
N LEU A 8 -9.91 49.05 3.60
CA LEU A 8 -9.60 47.61 3.61
C LEU A 8 -10.80 46.87 4.20
N SER A 9 -11.47 46.07 3.39
CA SER A 9 -12.41 45.06 3.88
C SER A 9 -11.63 43.92 4.50
N ALA A 10 -11.86 43.66 5.79
CA ALA A 10 -11.41 42.45 6.44
C ALA A 10 -12.13 41.27 5.78
N GLY A 11 -11.41 40.47 5.00
CA GLY A 11 -11.93 39.23 4.46
C GLY A 11 -12.32 38.32 5.62
N ALA A 12 -13.60 37.95 5.69
CA ALA A 12 -14.07 36.95 6.63
C ALA A 12 -13.33 35.63 6.35
N LEU A 13 -12.54 35.15 7.32
CA LEU A 13 -12.01 33.79 7.27
C LEU A 13 -13.21 32.85 7.23
N LEU A 14 -13.41 32.18 6.10
CA LEU A 14 -14.29 31.02 6.04
C LEU A 14 -13.80 30.04 7.12
N PRO A 15 -14.71 29.46 7.93
CA PRO A 15 -14.31 28.48 8.93
C PRO A 15 -13.56 27.35 8.22
N ARG A 16 -12.33 27.06 8.67
CA ARG A 16 -11.59 25.87 8.23
C ARG A 16 -12.50 24.66 8.47
N ALA A 17 -12.73 23.85 7.44
CA ALA A 17 -13.42 22.59 7.59
C ALA A 17 -12.77 21.80 8.74
N THR A 18 -13.59 21.25 9.64
CA THR A 18 -13.11 20.43 10.75
C THR A 18 -12.33 19.25 10.18
N ALA A 19 -11.11 19.04 10.67
CA ALA A 19 -10.30 17.90 10.27
C ALA A 19 -11.01 16.60 10.66
N GLU A 20 -11.10 15.68 9.71
CA GLU A 20 -11.65 14.34 9.90
C GLU A 20 -10.53 13.33 9.68
N VAL A 21 -10.40 12.35 10.57
CA VAL A 21 -9.39 11.29 10.52
C VAL A 21 -10.12 9.96 10.71
N VAL A 22 -9.81 8.99 9.87
CA VAL A 22 -10.24 7.60 10.03
C VAL A 22 -8.99 6.74 10.19
N THR A 23 -8.87 6.11 11.35
CA THR A 23 -7.85 5.11 11.64
C THR A 23 -8.47 3.71 11.62
N TYR A 24 -7.64 2.69 11.40
CA TYR A 24 -8.10 1.31 11.26
C TYR A 24 -7.56 0.44 12.39
N PRO A 25 -8.34 -0.54 12.88
CA PRO A 25 -7.91 -1.40 13.97
C PRO A 25 -6.68 -2.22 13.56
N ALA A 26 -5.78 -2.43 14.52
CA ALA A 26 -4.66 -3.33 14.35
C ALA A 26 -5.16 -4.78 14.16
N PRO A 27 -4.83 -5.45 13.05
CA PRO A 27 -5.23 -6.84 12.83
C PRO A 27 -4.50 -7.77 13.81
N GLU A 28 -5.26 -8.58 14.55
CA GLU A 28 -4.70 -9.53 15.52
C GLU A 28 -3.71 -10.49 14.85
N GLY A 29 -2.52 -10.65 15.43
CA GLY A 29 -1.47 -11.52 14.91
C GLY A 29 -0.50 -10.86 13.91
N GLU A 30 -0.75 -9.63 13.47
CA GLU A 30 0.24 -8.85 12.73
C GLU A 30 1.16 -8.08 13.69
N PRO A 31 2.49 -8.26 13.61
CA PRO A 31 3.41 -7.55 14.49
C PRO A 31 3.52 -6.06 14.12
N PRO A 32 3.54 -5.14 15.11
CA PRO A 32 3.82 -3.74 14.84
C PRO A 32 5.29 -3.55 14.43
N SER A 33 5.56 -2.42 13.78
CA SER A 33 6.92 -1.96 13.50
C SER A 33 7.73 -1.82 14.78
N ALA A 34 8.97 -2.33 14.75
CA ALA A 34 9.98 -2.09 15.79
C ALA A 34 10.72 -0.74 15.58
N ASP A 35 10.48 -0.08 14.45
CA ASP A 35 11.17 1.13 14.02
C ASP A 35 10.33 2.39 14.25
N TYR A 36 9.00 2.30 14.16
CA TYR A 36 8.11 3.46 14.20
C TYR A 36 6.81 3.21 14.97
N ALA A 37 6.32 4.26 15.62
CA ALA A 37 4.93 4.39 16.06
C ALA A 37 4.38 5.71 15.52
N VAL A 38 3.11 5.74 15.10
CA VAL A 38 2.51 6.88 14.39
C VAL A 38 1.19 7.29 15.04
N TRP A 39 0.96 8.60 15.10
CA TRP A 39 -0.30 9.20 15.50
C TRP A 39 -0.73 10.26 14.49
N VAL A 40 -2.03 10.43 14.30
CA VAL A 40 -2.63 11.51 13.49
C VAL A 40 -3.65 12.22 14.35
N ASN A 41 -3.47 13.52 14.58
CA ASN A 41 -4.28 14.29 15.54
C ASN A 41 -4.38 13.64 16.94
N GLY A 42 -3.33 12.91 17.35
CA GLY A 42 -3.28 12.17 18.62
C GLY A 42 -3.92 10.78 18.59
N GLU A 43 -4.60 10.39 17.50
CA GLU A 43 -5.13 9.04 17.33
C GLU A 43 -4.03 8.08 16.84
N PRO A 44 -3.85 6.91 17.47
CA PRO A 44 -2.82 5.95 17.05
C PRO A 44 -3.14 5.33 15.69
N VAL A 45 -2.13 5.25 14.82
CA VAL A 45 -2.21 4.54 13.53
C VAL A 45 -1.30 3.32 13.60
N PHE A 46 -1.84 2.14 13.29
CA PHE A 46 -1.05 0.92 13.30
C PHE A 46 0.05 0.98 12.23
N CYS A 47 1.29 0.76 12.65
CA CYS A 47 2.45 0.73 11.78
C CYS A 47 2.85 -0.71 11.50
N TYR A 48 2.64 -1.15 10.27
CA TYR A 48 2.97 -2.48 9.79
C TYR A 48 4.46 -2.57 9.49
N ALA A 49 5.05 -3.74 9.77
CA ALA A 49 6.38 -4.10 9.26
C ALA A 49 6.24 -4.99 8.03
N SER A 50 7.00 -4.70 6.98
CA SER A 50 7.22 -5.66 5.90
C SER A 50 8.09 -6.80 6.40
N PHE A 51 7.72 -8.02 6.01
CA PHE A 51 8.48 -9.22 6.29
C PHE A 51 9.47 -9.46 5.15
N ARG A 52 10.69 -9.82 5.54
CA ARG A 52 11.74 -10.21 4.60
C ARG A 52 11.79 -11.71 4.53
N PHE A 53 11.64 -12.24 3.32
CA PHE A 53 11.96 -13.62 3.04
C PHE A 53 13.45 -13.74 2.71
N ASP A 54 14.26 -13.84 3.75
CA ASP A 54 15.59 -14.45 3.65
C ASP A 54 15.75 -15.39 4.86
N LEU A 55 15.92 -16.67 4.55
CA LEU A 55 16.10 -17.74 5.55
C LEU A 55 17.48 -17.70 6.22
N ALA A 56 18.43 -16.89 5.71
CA ALA A 56 19.84 -16.88 6.09
C ALA A 56 20.46 -15.48 6.40
N SER A 57 20.03 -14.38 5.75
CA SER A 57 20.55 -13.01 6.00
C SER A 57 19.44 -11.96 6.15
N GLN A 58 19.56 -11.05 7.11
CA GLN A 58 18.53 -10.01 7.30
C GLN A 58 18.79 -8.73 6.49
N THR A 59 19.91 -8.61 5.77
CA THR A 59 20.34 -7.32 5.18
C THR A 59 20.51 -7.35 3.67
N THR A 60 20.42 -8.52 3.05
CA THR A 60 20.63 -8.68 1.61
C THR A 60 19.69 -9.72 1.04
N ILE A 61 19.26 -9.57 -0.22
CA ILE A 61 18.71 -10.68 -0.99
C ILE A 61 19.67 -10.94 -2.15
N ALA A 62 20.26 -12.15 -2.19
CA ALA A 62 21.32 -12.53 -3.12
C ALA A 62 22.48 -11.51 -3.21
N GLY A 63 22.95 -11.02 -2.05
CA GLY A 63 24.05 -10.06 -1.95
C GLY A 63 23.69 -8.61 -2.31
N ARG A 64 22.47 -8.32 -2.74
CA ARG A 64 21.97 -6.95 -2.91
C ARG A 64 21.38 -6.44 -1.61
N PRO A 65 21.79 -5.28 -1.09
CA PRO A 65 21.21 -4.72 0.12
C PRO A 65 19.69 -4.55 -0.03
N VAL A 66 18.94 -5.00 0.97
CA VAL A 66 17.52 -4.69 1.13
C VAL A 66 17.29 -4.12 2.51
N SER A 67 16.34 -3.19 2.62
CA SER A 67 15.97 -2.59 3.89
C SER A 67 14.62 -3.10 4.39
N PRO A 68 14.42 -3.25 5.71
CA PRO A 68 13.06 -3.32 6.25
C PRO A 68 12.26 -2.14 5.74
N VAL A 69 10.96 -2.32 5.57
CA VAL A 69 10.06 -1.21 5.32
C VAL A 69 8.95 -1.25 6.34
N SER A 70 8.67 -0.10 6.93
CA SER A 70 7.46 0.08 7.71
C SER A 70 6.47 0.89 6.90
N PHE A 71 5.18 0.66 7.12
CA PHE A 71 4.16 1.52 6.54
C PHE A 71 2.97 1.66 7.47
N CYS A 72 2.25 2.75 7.35
CA CYS A 72 0.97 2.98 8.02
C CYS A 72 0.00 3.63 7.03
N TYR A 73 -1.29 3.52 7.31
CA TYR A 73 -2.32 4.15 6.49
C TYR A 73 -3.48 4.63 7.35
N PHE A 74 -4.07 5.74 6.92
CA PHE A 74 -5.24 6.37 7.50
C PHE A 74 -5.91 7.20 6.41
N ASP A 75 -7.17 7.55 6.62
CA ASP A 75 -7.88 8.44 5.72
C ASP A 75 -8.10 9.78 6.42
N HIS A 76 -8.06 10.89 5.67
CA HIS A 76 -8.37 12.19 6.23
C HIS A 76 -9.00 13.18 5.25
N ARG A 77 -9.61 14.20 5.83
CA ARG A 77 -10.00 15.44 5.14
C ARG A 77 -9.63 16.62 6.03
N GLY A 78 -9.16 17.71 5.41
CA GLY A 78 -8.70 18.89 6.13
C GLY A 78 -7.28 18.72 6.67
N GLU A 79 -6.82 19.76 7.38
CA GLU A 79 -5.46 19.82 7.92
C GLU A 79 -5.31 18.88 9.13
N VAL A 80 -4.36 17.95 9.06
CA VAL A 80 -4.04 17.01 10.14
C VAL A 80 -2.58 17.15 10.56
N GLU A 81 -2.30 16.89 11.83
CA GLU A 81 -0.94 16.76 12.35
C GLU A 81 -0.54 15.29 12.43
N VAL A 82 0.58 14.95 11.80
CA VAL A 82 1.19 13.63 11.88
C VAL A 82 2.33 13.69 12.87
N GLU A 83 2.31 12.81 13.86
CA GLU A 83 3.41 12.58 14.80
C GLU A 83 3.98 11.18 14.59
N VAL A 84 5.29 11.09 14.40
CA VAL A 84 6.02 9.82 14.29
C VAL A 84 7.02 9.74 15.42
N ARG A 85 7.03 8.61 16.14
CA ARG A 85 8.07 8.29 17.11
C ARG A 85 9.08 7.31 16.50
N LEU A 86 10.36 7.69 16.57
CA LEU A 86 11.51 6.90 16.13
C LEU A 86 11.94 5.93 17.24
N LEU A 87 11.63 4.64 17.05
CA LEU A 87 11.83 3.61 18.06
C LEU A 87 13.26 3.06 18.09
N ALA A 88 13.53 2.15 19.02
CA ALA A 88 14.86 1.59 19.27
C ALA A 88 15.42 0.82 18.07
N GLY A 89 14.58 0.16 17.26
CA GLY A 89 15.00 -0.63 16.11
C GLY A 89 15.84 0.15 15.09
N LEU A 90 15.59 1.46 14.94
CA LEU A 90 16.38 2.33 14.07
C LEU A 90 17.80 2.54 14.60
N ARG A 91 17.94 2.81 15.90
CA ARG A 91 19.24 3.04 16.56
C ARG A 91 20.05 1.75 16.67
N GLU A 92 19.39 0.63 16.95
CA GLU A 92 20.01 -0.70 16.96
C GLU A 92 20.55 -1.08 15.58
N ALA A 93 19.91 -0.59 14.51
CA ALA A 93 20.40 -0.71 13.14
C ALA A 93 21.46 0.34 12.74
N GLY A 94 21.90 1.19 13.67
CA GLY A 94 22.92 2.21 13.44
C GLY A 94 22.48 3.40 12.59
N LEU A 95 21.18 3.64 12.45
CA LEU A 95 20.67 4.79 11.68
C LEU A 95 20.75 6.09 12.48
N ASP A 96 21.11 7.16 11.79
CA ASP A 96 21.02 8.52 12.32
C ASP A 96 19.55 8.94 12.45
N THR A 97 19.07 9.09 13.68
CA THR A 97 17.70 9.54 13.98
C THR A 97 17.62 11.03 14.34
N SER A 98 18.72 11.79 14.23
CA SER A 98 18.75 13.22 14.57
C SER A 98 18.15 14.11 13.48
N ARG A 99 18.02 13.58 12.27
CA ARG A 99 17.43 14.23 11.10
C ARG A 99 16.51 13.27 10.36
N VAL A 100 15.52 13.81 9.67
CA VAL A 100 14.62 13.03 8.81
C VAL A 100 14.33 13.82 7.54
N VAL A 101 14.08 13.10 6.45
CA VAL A 101 13.60 13.67 5.18
C VAL A 101 12.23 13.06 4.88
N VAL A 102 11.27 13.88 4.45
CA VAL A 102 9.95 13.41 3.99
C VAL A 102 9.84 13.64 2.49
N ARG A 103 9.53 12.58 1.74
CA ARG A 103 9.39 12.56 0.28
C ARG A 103 7.95 12.28 -0.15
N PRO A 104 7.52 12.72 -1.35
CA PRO A 104 8.29 13.50 -2.31
C PRO A 104 8.55 14.94 -1.83
N LEU A 105 9.74 15.46 -2.13
CA LEU A 105 10.17 16.80 -1.70
C LEU A 105 9.25 17.92 -2.25
N ALA A 106 8.49 17.63 -3.31
CA ALA A 106 7.55 18.54 -3.93
C ALA A 106 6.44 19.04 -2.98
N HIS A 107 6.10 18.27 -1.93
CA HIS A 107 5.14 18.74 -0.92
C HIS A 107 5.71 19.83 0.01
N GLY A 108 7.01 20.12 -0.05
CA GLY A 108 7.61 21.20 0.74
C GLY A 108 7.50 21.01 2.26
N LEU A 109 7.29 19.77 2.72
CA LEU A 109 7.13 19.47 4.13
C LEU A 109 8.46 19.70 4.87
N ALA A 110 8.39 20.50 5.95
CA ALA A 110 9.50 20.75 6.86
C ALA A 110 9.20 20.08 8.21
N PRO A 111 9.57 18.79 8.39
CA PRO A 111 9.31 18.08 9.64
C PRO A 111 10.13 18.65 10.80
N GLU A 112 9.48 18.87 11.93
CA GLU A 112 10.13 19.22 13.19
C GLU A 112 10.61 17.93 13.88
N VAL A 113 11.91 17.86 14.22
CA VAL A 113 12.49 16.73 14.94
C VAL A 113 12.91 17.18 16.34
N VAL A 114 12.31 16.58 17.37
CA VAL A 114 12.63 16.84 18.79
C VAL A 114 12.83 15.50 19.50
N GLY A 115 14.08 15.17 19.79
CA GLY A 115 14.43 13.89 20.43
C GLY A 115 14.08 12.71 19.52
N ASP A 116 13.19 11.82 19.99
CA ASP A 116 12.69 10.67 19.25
C ASP A 116 11.38 10.95 18.51
N ARG A 117 10.92 12.20 18.42
CA ARG A 117 9.65 12.58 17.78
C ARG A 117 9.85 13.44 16.55
N VAL A 118 9.05 13.16 15.53
CA VAL A 118 8.96 13.90 14.28
C VAL A 118 7.52 14.39 14.13
N ARG A 119 7.33 15.67 13.79
CA ARG A 119 5.99 16.25 13.55
C ARG A 119 5.95 17.04 12.25
N PHE A 120 4.84 16.93 11.53
CA PHE A 120 4.53 17.78 10.37
C PHE A 120 3.01 17.80 10.15
N ARG A 121 2.53 18.73 9.32
CA ARG A 121 1.10 18.84 8.98
C ARG A 121 0.85 18.50 7.53
N LEU A 122 -0.28 17.86 7.26
CA LEU A 122 -0.78 17.56 5.93
C LEU A 122 -2.08 18.33 5.70
N SER A 123 -2.14 19.12 4.64
CA SER A 123 -3.36 19.86 4.25
C SER A 123 -4.28 19.03 3.35
N GLU A 124 -3.74 18.02 2.68
CA GLU A 124 -4.44 17.17 1.72
C GLU A 124 -3.91 15.73 1.78
N PRO A 125 -4.75 14.75 1.38
CA PRO A 125 -4.32 13.38 1.17
C PRO A 125 -3.11 13.27 0.24
N CYS A 126 -2.13 12.48 0.65
CA CYS A 126 -0.92 12.21 -0.12
C CYS A 126 -0.21 10.94 0.37
N GLN A 127 0.76 10.48 -0.43
CA GLN A 127 1.59 9.32 -0.09
C GLN A 127 3.02 9.78 0.15
N LEU A 128 3.53 9.48 1.33
CA LEU A 128 4.82 10.00 1.79
C LEU A 128 5.77 8.87 2.16
N THR A 129 7.06 9.19 2.11
CA THR A 129 8.12 8.36 2.69
C THR A 129 8.95 9.19 3.64
N LEU A 130 9.04 8.76 4.90
CA LEU A 130 9.93 9.32 5.91
C LEU A 130 11.22 8.48 5.95
N GLU A 131 12.36 9.16 5.78
CA GLU A 131 13.70 8.59 5.72
C GLU A 131 14.54 9.09 6.91
N PRO A 132 14.80 8.27 7.95
CA PRO A 132 15.74 8.62 9.00
C PRO A 132 17.13 8.85 8.44
N GLY A 133 17.79 9.91 8.88
CA GLY A 133 19.13 10.25 8.42
C GLY A 133 19.18 10.68 6.95
N GLY A 134 18.02 10.83 6.27
CA GLY A 134 17.95 11.04 4.82
C GLY A 134 18.55 9.89 4.00
N ALA A 135 18.63 8.70 4.58
CA ALA A 135 19.15 7.50 3.94
C ALA A 135 18.01 6.60 3.47
N LEU A 136 18.28 5.75 2.47
CA LEU A 136 17.32 4.76 1.94
C LEU A 136 17.13 3.54 2.87
N GLY A 137 17.50 3.68 4.15
CA GLY A 137 17.49 2.61 5.14
C GLY A 137 16.28 2.69 6.06
N ARG A 138 15.56 1.58 6.21
CA ARG A 138 14.38 1.42 7.08
C ARG A 138 13.30 2.48 6.88
N PRO A 139 12.86 2.82 5.65
CA PRO A 139 11.89 3.90 5.46
C PRO A 139 10.53 3.57 6.12
N LEU A 140 9.82 4.64 6.48
CA LEU A 140 8.39 4.59 6.83
C LEU A 140 7.56 5.17 5.68
N HIS A 141 6.72 4.36 5.05
CA HIS A 141 5.71 4.86 4.12
C HIS A 141 4.43 5.26 4.86
N ILE A 142 3.92 6.46 4.58
CA ILE A 142 2.73 7.01 5.22
C ILE A 142 1.69 7.23 4.12
N PHE A 143 0.65 6.42 4.11
CA PHE A 143 -0.42 6.50 3.13
C PHE A 143 -1.61 7.26 3.73
N ALA A 144 -1.64 8.57 3.52
CA ALA A 144 -2.71 9.45 3.97
C ALA A 144 -3.75 9.57 2.83
N ASN A 145 -4.80 8.75 2.86
CA ASN A 145 -5.76 8.67 1.76
C ASN A 145 -6.89 9.71 1.93
N PRO A 146 -7.63 10.05 0.86
CA PRO A 146 -8.93 10.68 1.00
C PRO A 146 -9.90 9.71 1.70
N LEU A 147 -10.89 10.28 2.41
CA LEU A 147 -12.00 9.52 2.99
C LEU A 147 -12.61 8.58 1.94
N GLU A 148 -12.74 7.31 2.31
CA GLU A 148 -13.35 6.29 1.46
C GLU A 148 -14.80 6.63 1.12
N THR A 149 -15.13 6.54 -0.17
CA THR A 149 -16.50 6.66 -0.68
C THR A 149 -16.97 5.33 -1.23
N ASP A 150 -18.30 5.17 -1.33
CA ASP A 150 -18.92 4.02 -2.01
C ASP A 150 -18.52 2.65 -1.40
N VAL A 151 -18.39 2.61 -0.07
CA VAL A 151 -18.25 1.35 0.68
C VAL A 151 -19.48 0.48 0.41
N PRO A 152 -19.32 -0.74 -0.13
CA PRO A 152 -20.43 -1.59 -0.50
C PRO A 152 -21.12 -2.20 0.73
N ASP A 153 -22.41 -2.53 0.60
CA ASP A 153 -23.15 -3.28 1.62
C ASP A 153 -22.57 -4.71 1.74
N PRO A 154 -22.07 -5.13 2.92
CA PRO A 154 -21.60 -6.49 3.13
C PRO A 154 -22.67 -7.57 2.89
N ALA A 155 -23.96 -7.21 2.91
CA ALA A 155 -25.07 -8.12 2.66
C ALA A 155 -25.45 -8.24 1.18
N ASP A 156 -24.89 -7.42 0.29
CA ASP A 156 -25.13 -7.53 -1.15
C ASP A 156 -24.54 -8.85 -1.69
N PRO A 157 -25.35 -9.71 -2.35
CA PRO A 157 -24.89 -11.01 -2.84
C PRO A 157 -23.80 -10.93 -3.93
N THR A 158 -23.62 -9.76 -4.56
CA THR A 158 -22.55 -9.50 -5.53
C THR A 158 -21.25 -9.03 -4.88
N VAL A 159 -21.24 -8.84 -3.56
CA VAL A 159 -20.09 -8.36 -2.80
C VAL A 159 -19.43 -9.50 -2.04
N ARG A 160 -18.15 -9.74 -2.31
CA ARG A 160 -17.29 -10.56 -1.46
C ARG A 160 -16.57 -9.64 -0.47
N TYR A 161 -17.07 -9.59 0.76
CA TYR A 161 -16.60 -8.69 1.81
C TYR A 161 -15.58 -9.34 2.74
N PHE A 162 -14.43 -8.70 2.95
CA PHE A 162 -13.45 -9.03 3.98
C PHE A 162 -13.38 -7.89 4.99
N GLY A 163 -13.93 -8.11 6.19
CA GLY A 163 -13.92 -7.12 7.28
C GLY A 163 -12.56 -7.03 8.01
N PRO A 164 -12.41 -6.10 8.97
CA PRO A 164 -11.17 -5.97 9.73
C PRO A 164 -10.71 -7.28 10.39
N GLY A 165 -9.40 -7.52 10.41
CA GLY A 165 -8.80 -8.76 10.92
C GLY A 165 -7.96 -9.50 9.87
N VAL A 166 -7.38 -10.63 10.27
CA VAL A 166 -6.55 -11.47 9.40
C VAL A 166 -7.42 -12.56 8.77
N HIS A 167 -7.31 -12.70 7.45
CA HIS A 167 -8.02 -13.70 6.64
C HIS A 167 -7.05 -14.50 5.80
N GLU A 168 -7.46 -15.71 5.43
CA GLU A 168 -6.80 -16.48 4.39
C GLU A 168 -7.76 -16.70 3.22
N ALA A 169 -7.26 -16.54 2.01
CA ALA A 169 -8.02 -16.79 0.80
C ALA A 169 -7.20 -17.63 -0.18
N ARG A 170 -7.87 -18.62 -0.78
CA ARG A 170 -7.41 -19.26 -2.01
C ARG A 170 -7.77 -18.37 -3.21
N GLU A 171 -7.43 -18.84 -4.40
CA GLU A 171 -7.85 -18.25 -5.68
C GLU A 171 -9.35 -17.88 -5.65
N ILE A 172 -9.62 -16.63 -6.03
CA ILE A 172 -10.94 -16.01 -6.11
C ILE A 172 -11.26 -15.81 -7.58
N ASP A 173 -12.21 -16.59 -8.08
CA ASP A 173 -12.80 -16.39 -9.40
C ASP A 173 -13.63 -15.10 -9.39
N LEU A 174 -13.18 -14.10 -10.13
CA LEU A 174 -13.90 -12.85 -10.33
C LEU A 174 -15.01 -13.06 -11.34
N LEU A 175 -16.22 -12.65 -10.97
CA LEU A 175 -17.43 -12.81 -11.79
C LEU A 175 -17.96 -11.46 -12.27
N THR A 176 -18.72 -11.50 -13.36
CA THR A 176 -19.36 -10.30 -13.92
C THR A 176 -20.27 -9.62 -12.88
N GLY A 177 -20.10 -8.31 -12.70
CA GLY A 177 -20.85 -7.51 -11.73
C GLY A 177 -20.34 -7.63 -10.28
N GLN A 178 -19.28 -8.39 -10.02
CA GLN A 178 -18.81 -8.65 -8.66
C GLN A 178 -17.95 -7.50 -8.11
N THR A 179 -18.13 -7.22 -6.82
CA THR A 179 -17.19 -6.41 -6.03
C THR A 179 -16.47 -7.29 -5.02
N VAL A 180 -15.14 -7.27 -5.00
CA VAL A 180 -14.34 -7.79 -3.88
C VAL A 180 -13.89 -6.61 -3.04
N TYR A 181 -14.37 -6.56 -1.80
CA TYR A 181 -14.12 -5.46 -0.87
C TYR A 181 -13.21 -5.87 0.27
N ILE A 182 -12.10 -5.17 0.46
CA ILE A 182 -11.13 -5.40 1.54
C ILE A 182 -11.15 -4.20 2.49
N ALA A 183 -11.86 -4.32 3.61
CA ALA A 183 -12.03 -3.23 4.57
C ALA A 183 -10.68 -2.76 5.15
N GLY A 184 -10.58 -1.49 5.53
CA GLY A 184 -9.43 -1.02 6.30
C GLY A 184 -9.28 -1.78 7.62
N GLY A 185 -8.05 -2.15 7.97
CA GLY A 185 -7.74 -3.07 9.08
C GLY A 185 -7.84 -4.55 8.71
N ALA A 186 -8.26 -4.89 7.48
CA ALA A 186 -8.22 -6.27 6.99
C ALA A 186 -6.85 -6.61 6.37
N VAL A 187 -6.39 -7.83 6.59
CA VAL A 187 -5.23 -8.41 5.91
C VAL A 187 -5.64 -9.77 5.33
N VAL A 188 -5.72 -9.88 4.02
CA VAL A 188 -6.04 -11.13 3.31
C VAL A 188 -4.77 -11.76 2.79
N HIS A 189 -4.37 -12.88 3.37
CA HIS A 189 -3.21 -13.65 2.92
C HIS A 189 -3.60 -14.61 1.79
N LEU A 190 -2.81 -14.61 0.71
CA LEU A 190 -2.88 -15.67 -0.30
C LEU A 190 -2.43 -16.98 0.33
N GLN A 191 -3.37 -17.92 0.46
CA GLN A 191 -3.11 -19.23 1.03
C GLN A 191 -2.18 -20.04 0.12
N PRO A 192 -1.20 -20.80 0.67
CA PRO A 192 -0.35 -21.68 -0.12
C PRO A 192 -1.18 -22.68 -0.92
N ALA A 193 -0.85 -22.84 -2.19
CA ALA A 193 -1.44 -23.82 -3.07
C ALA A 193 -0.95 -25.24 -2.74
N PRO A 194 -1.79 -26.26 -2.97
CA PRO A 194 -1.41 -27.65 -2.76
C PRO A 194 -0.41 -28.10 -3.84
N ALA A 195 0.37 -29.15 -3.55
CA ALA A 195 1.54 -29.54 -4.34
C ALA A 195 1.25 -29.85 -5.82
N GLU A 196 0.06 -30.36 -6.12
CA GLU A 196 -0.44 -30.68 -7.46
C GLU A 196 -0.74 -29.45 -8.33
N ARG A 197 -0.87 -28.27 -7.72
CA ARG A 197 -1.09 -26.99 -8.42
C ARG A 197 0.20 -26.20 -8.64
N LEU A 198 1.33 -26.72 -8.18
CA LEU A 198 2.62 -26.04 -8.25
C LEU A 198 3.36 -26.38 -9.54
N GLY A 199 3.93 -25.36 -10.17
CA GLY A 199 4.82 -25.52 -11.32
C GLY A 199 6.17 -26.13 -10.94
N GLU A 200 7.00 -26.37 -11.97
CA GLU A 200 8.38 -26.79 -11.78
C GLU A 200 9.18 -25.71 -11.02
N PRO A 201 10.04 -26.09 -10.06
CA PRO A 201 10.84 -25.15 -9.31
C PRO A 201 11.82 -24.40 -10.22
N SER A 202 11.99 -23.12 -9.94
CA SER A 202 13.05 -22.29 -10.51
C SER A 202 13.94 -21.78 -9.39
N SER A 203 15.25 -21.74 -9.63
CA SER A 203 16.19 -21.19 -8.66
C SER A 203 16.16 -19.66 -8.74
N LEU A 204 15.50 -19.04 -7.77
CA LEU A 204 15.54 -17.59 -7.58
C LEU A 204 16.07 -17.30 -6.17
N TYR A 205 17.05 -16.41 -6.07
CA TYR A 205 17.73 -16.08 -4.81
C TYR A 205 18.44 -17.26 -4.12
N GLY A 206 18.84 -18.27 -4.89
CA GLY A 206 19.41 -19.50 -4.34
C GLY A 206 18.37 -20.40 -3.67
N LEU A 207 17.08 -20.09 -3.81
CA LEU A 207 15.97 -20.88 -3.29
C LEU A 207 15.19 -21.51 -4.46
N ALA A 208 14.76 -22.75 -4.27
CA ALA A 208 13.92 -23.47 -5.23
C ALA A 208 12.46 -23.00 -5.08
N LEU A 209 12.13 -21.88 -5.71
CA LEU A 209 10.81 -21.26 -5.67
C LEU A 209 9.91 -21.85 -6.76
N ARG A 210 8.70 -22.26 -6.37
CA ARG A 210 7.73 -22.92 -7.26
C ARG A 210 6.62 -21.95 -7.69
N PRO A 211 6.33 -21.83 -9.00
CA PRO A 211 5.14 -21.10 -9.46
C PRO A 211 3.87 -21.67 -8.82
N ALA A 212 2.96 -20.79 -8.42
CA ALA A 212 1.68 -21.12 -7.81
C ALA A 212 0.57 -20.24 -8.38
N PRO A 213 -0.70 -20.67 -8.30
CA PRO A 213 -1.86 -19.82 -8.60
C PRO A 213 -1.84 -18.50 -7.81
N GLY A 214 -2.39 -17.45 -8.41
CA GLY A 214 -2.54 -16.16 -7.74
C GLY A 214 -3.80 -16.10 -6.87
N LEU A 215 -4.02 -14.94 -6.25
CA LEU A 215 -5.23 -14.71 -5.46
C LEU A 215 -6.48 -14.49 -6.32
N PHE A 216 -6.32 -13.97 -7.54
CA PHE A 216 -7.44 -13.72 -8.44
C PHE A 216 -7.28 -14.45 -9.76
N SER A 217 -8.40 -14.95 -10.25
CA SER A 217 -8.59 -15.49 -11.60
C SER A 217 -9.73 -14.75 -12.25
N SER A 218 -9.58 -14.43 -13.54
CA SER A 218 -10.63 -13.83 -14.35
C SER A 218 -10.38 -14.19 -15.81
N ASN A 219 -11.48 -14.33 -16.55
CA ASN A 219 -11.45 -14.53 -17.99
C ASN A 219 -12.77 -14.06 -18.60
N TRP A 220 -12.71 -13.09 -19.50
CA TRP A 220 -13.87 -12.54 -20.23
C TRP A 220 -15.03 -12.10 -19.32
N GLN A 221 -14.74 -11.30 -18.30
CA GLN A 221 -15.72 -10.76 -17.35
C GLN A 221 -16.06 -9.30 -17.63
N LYS A 222 -17.16 -8.80 -17.03
CA LYS A 222 -17.56 -7.39 -17.14
C LYS A 222 -17.88 -6.77 -15.80
N ASN A 223 -17.64 -5.47 -15.64
CA ASN A 223 -18.04 -4.68 -14.48
C ASN A 223 -17.56 -5.31 -13.16
N VAL A 224 -16.23 -5.39 -12.99
CA VAL A 224 -15.60 -5.99 -11.80
C VAL A 224 -14.92 -4.89 -10.99
N THR A 225 -15.13 -4.91 -9.67
CA THR A 225 -14.49 -3.96 -8.77
C THR A 225 -13.68 -4.67 -7.70
N LEU A 226 -12.40 -4.31 -7.55
CA LEU A 226 -11.55 -4.70 -6.43
C LEU A 226 -11.26 -3.43 -5.63
N ARG A 227 -11.79 -3.30 -4.41
CA ARG A 227 -11.64 -2.02 -3.69
C ARG A 227 -11.51 -2.17 -2.19
N GLY A 228 -11.10 -1.08 -1.55
CA GLY A 228 -11.12 -0.93 -0.11
C GLY A 228 -9.91 -0.18 0.41
N ARG A 229 -9.56 -0.43 1.67
CA ARG A 229 -8.39 0.15 2.36
C ARG A 229 -7.49 -0.89 3.00
N GLY A 230 -7.86 -2.17 2.90
CA GLY A 230 -7.10 -3.26 3.49
C GLY A 230 -5.95 -3.77 2.61
N ILE A 231 -5.30 -4.81 3.12
CA ILE A 231 -4.06 -5.35 2.61
C ILE A 231 -4.30 -6.71 1.98
N LEU A 232 -3.78 -6.92 0.77
CA LEU A 232 -3.57 -8.24 0.18
C LEU A 232 -2.11 -8.64 0.40
N CYS A 233 -1.86 -9.85 0.91
CA CYS A 233 -0.54 -10.25 1.40
C CYS A 233 -0.07 -11.59 0.83
N GLY A 234 1.13 -11.62 0.23
CA GLY A 234 1.71 -12.83 -0.37
C GLY A 234 2.55 -13.70 0.57
N ARG A 235 2.71 -13.28 1.84
CA ARG A 235 3.64 -13.89 2.81
C ARG A 235 3.52 -15.40 2.94
N ARG A 236 2.30 -15.92 3.09
CA ARG A 236 2.09 -17.35 3.38
C ARG A 236 2.60 -18.24 2.26
N GLY A 237 2.34 -17.87 1.00
CA GLY A 237 2.89 -18.55 -0.16
C GLY A 237 4.42 -18.52 -0.16
N LEU A 238 5.02 -17.35 0.09
CA LEU A 238 6.47 -17.17 0.16
C LEU A 238 7.12 -18.03 1.25
N GLU A 239 6.55 -18.07 2.45
CA GLU A 239 6.99 -18.93 3.57
C GLU A 239 7.05 -20.42 3.17
N GLN A 240 6.24 -20.84 2.19
CA GLN A 240 6.19 -22.19 1.63
C GLN A 240 6.95 -22.34 0.31
N LEU A 241 7.83 -21.38 -0.02
CA LEU A 241 8.60 -21.34 -1.28
C LEU A 241 7.72 -21.31 -2.54
N GLN A 242 6.55 -20.70 -2.45
CA GLN A 242 5.60 -20.55 -3.56
C GLN A 242 5.58 -19.14 -4.11
N ARG A 243 5.35 -19.03 -5.42
CA ARG A 243 5.31 -17.77 -6.17
C ARG A 243 4.01 -17.62 -6.96
N GLY A 244 3.03 -16.91 -6.39
CA GLY A 244 1.76 -16.56 -7.02
C GLY A 244 1.50 -15.04 -7.02
N HIS A 245 0.77 -14.57 -8.02
CA HIS A 245 0.40 -13.16 -8.16
C HIS A 245 -0.59 -12.74 -7.06
N LEU A 246 -0.44 -11.52 -6.52
CA LEU A 246 -1.47 -10.94 -5.66
C LEU A 246 -2.66 -10.46 -6.47
N VAL A 247 -2.46 -9.58 -7.45
CA VAL A 247 -3.53 -9.12 -8.33
C VAL A 247 -3.11 -9.37 -9.76
N ARG A 248 -3.54 -10.50 -10.30
CA ARG A 248 -3.51 -10.74 -11.75
C ARG A 248 -4.94 -10.88 -12.23
N VAL A 249 -5.35 -9.99 -13.13
CA VAL A 249 -6.67 -10.02 -13.74
C VAL A 249 -6.54 -10.02 -15.27
N GLN A 250 -7.42 -10.75 -15.93
CA GLN A 250 -7.34 -10.96 -17.37
C GLN A 250 -8.71 -10.91 -18.03
N GLY A 251 -8.79 -10.18 -19.16
CA GLY A 251 -9.98 -10.20 -20.00
C GLY A 251 -11.20 -9.55 -19.35
N ILE A 252 -11.04 -8.43 -18.66
CA ILE A 252 -12.16 -7.71 -18.01
C ILE A 252 -12.50 -6.44 -18.79
N GLU A 253 -13.78 -6.24 -19.09
CA GLU A 253 -14.34 -4.98 -19.56
C GLU A 253 -14.98 -4.23 -18.38
N ASP A 254 -14.69 -2.94 -18.20
CA ASP A 254 -15.10 -2.16 -17.01
C ASP A 254 -14.49 -2.73 -15.71
N LEU A 255 -13.21 -2.46 -15.49
CA LEU A 255 -12.48 -2.88 -14.29
C LEU A 255 -12.13 -1.67 -13.42
N THR A 256 -12.48 -1.73 -12.14
CA THR A 256 -12.02 -0.75 -11.13
C THR A 256 -11.16 -1.45 -10.08
N ILE A 257 -9.97 -0.92 -9.82
CA ILE A 257 -9.10 -1.32 -8.70
C ILE A 257 -8.77 -0.07 -7.87
N GLU A 258 -9.23 -0.02 -6.62
CA GLU A 258 -9.12 1.20 -5.81
C GLU A 258 -8.63 0.94 -4.39
N GLY A 259 -7.65 1.73 -3.92
CA GLY A 259 -7.39 1.91 -2.49
C GLY A 259 -6.60 0.80 -1.79
N LEU A 260 -6.44 -0.36 -2.43
CA LEU A 260 -5.79 -1.55 -1.88
C LEU A 260 -4.29 -1.34 -1.60
N ILE A 261 -3.79 -2.07 -0.60
CA ILE A 261 -2.35 -2.21 -0.34
C ILE A 261 -1.92 -3.63 -0.72
N LEU A 262 -0.95 -3.77 -1.61
CA LEU A 262 -0.36 -5.04 -2.03
C LEU A 262 0.98 -5.23 -1.33
N ARG A 263 1.02 -6.15 -0.37
CA ARG A 263 2.19 -6.39 0.48
C ARG A 263 2.83 -7.74 0.15
N GLU A 264 4.14 -7.74 -0.04
CA GLU A 264 4.95 -8.97 -0.17
C GLU A 264 4.44 -9.89 -1.29
N SER A 265 4.10 -9.32 -2.45
CA SER A 265 3.83 -10.14 -3.63
C SER A 265 5.08 -10.91 -4.02
N SER A 266 4.90 -12.19 -4.29
CA SER A 266 5.99 -13.12 -4.59
C SER A 266 6.48 -13.04 -6.05
N VAL A 267 5.70 -12.39 -6.91
CA VAL A 267 5.92 -12.08 -8.33
C VAL A 267 5.32 -10.68 -8.62
N TRP A 268 4.91 -10.38 -9.86
CA TRP A 268 4.26 -9.13 -10.25
C TRP A 268 3.06 -8.84 -9.34
N SER A 269 3.02 -7.62 -8.79
CA SER A 269 2.06 -7.24 -7.75
C SER A 269 0.68 -6.97 -8.32
N LEU A 270 0.58 -6.03 -9.27
CA LEU A 270 -0.64 -5.69 -9.98
C LEU A 270 -0.43 -5.86 -11.48
N ASN A 271 -1.09 -6.85 -12.06
CA ASN A 271 -0.98 -7.24 -13.46
C ASN A 271 -2.37 -7.27 -14.11
N VAL A 272 -2.66 -6.27 -14.94
CA VAL A 272 -3.91 -6.14 -15.69
C VAL A 272 -3.64 -6.49 -17.14
N VAL A 273 -4.26 -7.57 -17.63
CA VAL A 273 -3.95 -8.14 -18.94
C VAL A 273 -5.19 -8.23 -19.82
N ASN A 274 -5.12 -7.76 -21.06
CA ASN A 274 -6.20 -7.88 -22.05
C ASN A 274 -7.55 -7.30 -21.58
N CYS A 275 -7.52 -6.20 -20.82
CA CYS A 275 -8.72 -5.54 -20.30
C CYS A 275 -9.13 -4.32 -21.15
N ASN A 276 -10.34 -3.80 -20.91
CA ASN A 276 -10.84 -2.57 -21.54
C ASN A 276 -11.59 -1.71 -20.52
N ARG A 277 -11.43 -0.38 -20.57
CA ARG A 277 -12.04 0.56 -19.60
C ARG A 277 -11.62 0.24 -18.17
N VAL A 278 -10.35 0.48 -17.89
CA VAL A 278 -9.70 0.17 -16.62
C VAL A 278 -9.44 1.44 -15.84
N ARG A 279 -9.77 1.43 -14.54
CA ARG A 279 -9.37 2.46 -13.59
C ARG A 279 -8.59 1.81 -12.45
N VAL A 280 -7.37 2.29 -12.22
CA VAL A 280 -6.56 1.93 -11.06
C VAL A 280 -6.23 3.21 -10.30
N SER A 281 -6.66 3.32 -9.06
CA SER A 281 -6.41 4.52 -8.26
C SER A 281 -6.10 4.20 -6.80
N ASN A 282 -5.22 5.01 -6.19
CA ASN A 282 -4.88 4.88 -4.78
C ASN A 282 -4.40 3.46 -4.37
N VAL A 283 -3.74 2.73 -5.27
CA VAL A 283 -3.13 1.43 -4.96
C VAL A 283 -1.71 1.62 -4.48
N LYS A 284 -1.34 0.93 -3.39
CA LYS A 284 0.00 1.00 -2.80
C LYS A 284 0.68 -0.37 -2.88
N ILE A 285 1.91 -0.41 -3.34
CA ILE A 285 2.70 -1.64 -3.45
C ILE A 285 3.88 -1.55 -2.49
N VAL A 286 4.03 -2.58 -1.64
CA VAL A 286 5.15 -2.73 -0.70
C VAL A 286 5.72 -4.14 -0.85
N GLY A 287 6.75 -4.28 -1.68
CA GLY A 287 7.44 -5.53 -1.93
C GLY A 287 8.94 -5.34 -2.18
N HIS A 288 9.71 -6.42 -2.01
CA HIS A 288 11.18 -6.37 -2.00
C HIS A 288 11.82 -7.49 -2.83
N TYR A 289 11.01 -8.25 -3.58
CA TYR A 289 11.45 -9.46 -4.28
C TYR A 289 11.79 -9.19 -5.75
N VAL A 290 12.71 -9.95 -6.32
CA VAL A 290 13.09 -9.88 -7.72
C VAL A 290 11.88 -10.36 -8.47
N ASN A 291 11.65 -9.71 -9.61
CA ASN A 291 10.45 -9.95 -10.37
C ASN A 291 9.18 -9.65 -9.55
N ASN A 292 9.30 -8.73 -8.59
CA ASN A 292 8.19 -8.01 -7.97
C ASN A 292 7.97 -6.72 -8.74
N ASP A 293 7.39 -6.87 -9.92
CA ASP A 293 6.97 -5.75 -10.74
C ASP A 293 5.84 -5.02 -9.99
N GLY A 294 5.81 -3.70 -10.15
CA GLY A 294 4.81 -2.85 -9.53
C GLY A 294 3.48 -2.99 -10.25
N LEU A 295 3.21 -2.04 -11.14
CA LEU A 295 1.97 -1.97 -11.89
C LEU A 295 2.23 -2.27 -13.38
N CYS A 296 1.61 -3.34 -13.87
CA CYS A 296 1.66 -3.77 -15.26
C CYS A 296 0.30 -3.64 -15.95
N ILE A 297 0.27 -2.88 -17.04
CA ILE A 297 -0.88 -2.76 -17.95
C ILE A 297 -0.49 -3.39 -19.29
N GLY A 298 -0.94 -4.63 -19.56
CA GLY A 298 -0.59 -5.41 -20.75
C GLY A 298 -1.78 -5.68 -21.66
N GLY A 299 -1.65 -5.46 -22.97
CA GLY A 299 -2.71 -5.72 -23.96
C GLY A 299 -4.04 -5.02 -23.66
N THR A 300 -4.00 -3.96 -22.85
CA THR A 300 -5.18 -3.33 -22.24
C THR A 300 -5.44 -1.98 -22.90
N SER A 301 -6.71 -1.68 -23.18
CA SER A 301 -7.14 -0.43 -23.83
C SER A 301 -7.96 0.45 -22.89
N ASP A 302 -7.86 1.77 -23.01
CA ASP A 302 -8.60 2.75 -22.20
C ASP A 302 -8.37 2.53 -20.69
N ALA A 303 -7.13 2.76 -20.25
CA ALA A 303 -6.70 2.58 -18.86
C ALA A 303 -6.26 3.92 -18.26
N LEU A 304 -6.79 4.25 -17.08
CA LEU A 304 -6.35 5.34 -16.23
C LEU A 304 -5.70 4.77 -14.97
N VAL A 305 -4.48 5.20 -14.69
CA VAL A 305 -3.75 4.88 -13.46
C VAL A 305 -3.35 6.19 -12.77
N GLU A 306 -3.79 6.40 -11.55
CA GLU A 306 -3.55 7.64 -10.80
C GLU A 306 -3.35 7.40 -9.30
N ASP A 307 -2.68 8.32 -8.62
CA ASP A 307 -2.50 8.32 -7.16
C ASP A 307 -1.93 7.02 -6.56
N CYS A 308 -1.07 6.31 -7.28
CA CYS A 308 -0.50 5.03 -6.81
C CYS A 308 0.91 5.17 -6.22
N PHE A 309 1.26 4.27 -5.29
CA PHE A 309 2.59 4.16 -4.68
C PHE A 309 3.27 2.85 -5.06
N GLY A 310 4.58 2.89 -5.37
CA GLY A 310 5.39 1.69 -5.61
C GLY A 310 6.67 1.68 -4.79
N HIS A 311 6.77 0.75 -3.83
CA HIS A 311 8.05 0.21 -3.35
C HIS A 311 8.15 -1.22 -3.85
N ASN A 312 9.00 -1.44 -4.85
CA ASN A 312 9.14 -2.72 -5.54
C ASN A 312 10.61 -2.90 -6.02
N ALA A 313 10.97 -4.09 -6.50
CA ALA A 313 12.37 -4.42 -6.83
C ALA A 313 12.57 -4.93 -8.27
N ASP A 314 11.65 -4.55 -9.17
CA ASP A 314 11.73 -4.77 -10.61
C ASP A 314 11.01 -3.60 -11.34
N ASP A 315 10.52 -3.78 -12.57
CA ASP A 315 9.77 -2.78 -13.32
C ASP A 315 8.63 -2.15 -12.48
N SER A 316 8.73 -0.86 -12.15
CA SER A 316 7.78 -0.18 -11.24
C SER A 316 6.43 0.14 -11.88
N PHE A 317 6.45 0.63 -13.11
CA PHE A 317 5.27 0.91 -13.92
C PHE A 317 5.59 0.55 -15.35
N GLU A 318 4.82 -0.38 -15.92
CA GLU A 318 5.05 -0.87 -17.27
C GLU A 318 3.76 -0.94 -18.09
N VAL A 319 3.91 -0.62 -19.37
CA VAL A 319 2.86 -0.70 -20.38
C VAL A 319 3.35 -1.64 -21.47
N LYS A 320 2.60 -2.71 -21.72
CA LYS A 320 2.91 -3.73 -22.72
C LYS A 320 1.79 -3.78 -23.76
N VAL A 321 2.16 -3.74 -25.03
CA VAL A 321 1.22 -3.80 -26.16
C VAL A 321 0.85 -5.23 -26.52
#